data_AF-A0A7J6BGA4-F1
#
_entry.id   AF-A0A7J6BGA4-F1
#
_cell.length_a   1.000
_cell.length_b   1.000
_cell.length_c   1.000
_cell.angle_alpha   90.00
_cell.angle_beta   90.00
_cell.angle_gamma   90.00
#
_symmetry.space_group_name_H-M   'P 1'
#
loop_
_entity.id
_entity.type
_entity.pdbx_description
1 polymer ?
#
loop_
_entity_poly.entity_id
_entity_poly.type
_entity_poly.pdbx_seq_one_letter_code
_entity_poly.pdbx_strand_id
1 'polypeptide(L)'
;MGKTPQKEPFNWENYLKETSSTPAPPSCFRQSRIRPTNDFKVGMKVETYDPRNSTSVCIATVMGLMGARLRLRLDGSDSTNDFWRLVDSSDIQPIGTCEKSGDLLQPPLGFRMNASSWPVFLLRTLSGAEIAPASAFKKVGLIGTKGGGIDTLAHSTRSIIRLKFYTLDIWFRIYYFIKNVLVIQYEKEPLKPSQNHFKVAMKLEAVDRKNPCLICPATVGQVRGDEVFIMFDGWRGAFDYWCEYYSRDIFPIGWCHLTDHSLQPPGTSCEYICFPLDGTKASIFLSEVHA
;
A
#
# COMPACT_ATOMS: atom_id res chain seq x y z
N MET A 1 -33.28 -6.42 30.75
CA MET A 1 -32.06 -6.25 29.94
C MET A 1 -32.41 -5.40 28.73
N GLY A 2 -32.10 -4.10 28.77
CA GLY A 2 -32.28 -3.24 27.61
C GLY A 2 -31.25 -3.61 26.55
N LYS A 3 -31.70 -3.96 25.34
CA LYS A 3 -30.82 -4.08 24.19
C LYS A 3 -30.28 -2.68 23.91
N THR A 4 -28.98 -2.47 24.05
CA THR A 4 -28.32 -1.29 23.48
C THR A 4 -28.66 -1.23 21.99
N PRO A 5 -29.20 -0.09 21.48
CA PRO A 5 -29.53 0.00 20.07
C PRO A 5 -28.25 -0.24 19.24
N GLN A 6 -28.29 -1.27 18.39
CA GLN A 6 -27.24 -1.52 17.42
C GLN A 6 -27.23 -0.30 16.48
N LYS A 7 -26.12 0.45 16.48
CA LYS A 7 -25.94 1.57 15.55
C LYS A 7 -25.88 0.97 14.15
N GLU A 8 -26.83 1.34 13.29
CA GLU A 8 -26.89 0.88 11.89
C GLU A 8 -25.53 1.10 11.21
N PRO A 9 -25.05 0.14 10.39
CA PRO A 9 -23.80 0.26 9.67
C PRO A 9 -23.86 1.44 8.70
N PHE A 10 -22.73 2.13 8.52
CA PHE A 10 -22.63 3.25 7.59
C PHE A 10 -22.98 2.82 6.16
N ASN A 11 -23.85 3.60 5.51
CA ASN A 11 -24.33 3.34 4.16
C ASN A 11 -24.11 4.56 3.27
N TRP A 12 -23.29 4.38 2.22
CA TRP A 12 -22.95 5.44 1.29
C TRP A 12 -24.15 6.01 0.52
N GLU A 13 -25.11 5.18 0.15
CA GLU A 13 -26.27 5.62 -0.62
C GLU A 13 -27.13 6.60 0.19
N ASN A 14 -27.42 6.26 1.45
CA ASN A 14 -28.14 7.15 2.36
C ASN A 14 -27.34 8.41 2.63
N TYR A 15 -26.04 8.26 2.91
CA TYR A 15 -25.18 9.39 3.23
C TYR A 15 -25.04 10.39 2.08
N LEU A 16 -24.93 9.92 0.83
CA LEU A 16 -24.89 10.78 -0.36
C LEU A 16 -26.20 11.53 -0.57
N LYS A 17 -27.35 10.88 -0.31
CA LYS A 17 -28.68 11.52 -0.36
C LYS A 17 -28.81 12.60 0.71
N GLU A 18 -28.48 12.27 1.96
CA GLU A 18 -28.55 13.19 3.10
C GLU A 18 -27.65 14.41 2.92
N THR A 19 -26.44 14.23 2.40
CA THR A 19 -25.46 15.30 2.21
C THR A 19 -25.56 15.97 0.84
N SER A 20 -26.53 15.60 0.00
CA SER A 20 -26.69 16.11 -1.38
C SER A 20 -25.36 16.12 -2.17
N SER A 21 -24.57 15.07 -2.00
CA SER A 21 -23.19 15.00 -2.48
C SER A 21 -23.01 14.00 -3.60
N THR A 22 -21.90 14.10 -4.33
CA THR A 22 -21.60 13.23 -5.47
C THR A 22 -20.35 12.40 -5.23
N PRO A 23 -20.34 11.11 -5.63
CA PRO A 23 -19.14 10.29 -5.54
C PRO A 23 -18.12 10.71 -6.61
N ALA A 24 -16.83 10.66 -6.28
CA ALA A 24 -15.78 10.73 -7.28
C ALA A 24 -15.88 9.52 -8.24
N PRO A 25 -15.89 9.73 -9.57
CA PRO A 25 -15.95 8.62 -10.52
C PRO A 25 -14.76 7.65 -10.38
N PRO A 26 -14.94 6.33 -10.53
CA PRO A 26 -13.84 5.35 -10.46
C PRO A 26 -12.68 5.63 -11.44
N SER A 27 -12.92 6.36 -12.53
CA SER A 27 -11.89 6.79 -13.47
C SER A 27 -10.89 7.80 -12.91
N CYS A 28 -11.19 8.44 -11.77
CA CYS A 28 -10.26 9.36 -11.10
C CYS A 28 -9.14 8.62 -10.35
N PHE A 29 -9.33 7.32 -10.07
CA PHE A 29 -8.50 6.58 -9.14
C PHE A 29 -7.52 5.66 -9.86
N ARG A 30 -6.32 5.55 -9.31
CA ARG A 30 -5.35 4.50 -9.65
C ARG A 30 -5.66 3.22 -8.87
N GLN A 31 -6.81 2.62 -9.12
CA GLN A 31 -7.26 1.39 -8.45
C GLN A 31 -7.79 0.38 -9.46
N SER A 32 -7.65 -0.91 -9.14
CA SER A 32 -8.27 -1.97 -9.93
C SER A 32 -9.79 -1.84 -9.89
N ARG A 33 -10.44 -2.03 -11.04
CA ARG A 33 -11.92 -2.14 -11.14
C ARG A 33 -12.43 -3.51 -10.72
N ILE A 34 -11.55 -4.51 -10.74
CA ILE A 34 -11.86 -5.89 -10.36
C ILE A 34 -11.36 -6.08 -8.93
N ARG A 35 -12.17 -6.74 -8.09
CA ARG A 35 -11.79 -7.11 -6.72
C ARG A 35 -10.45 -7.86 -6.76
N PRO A 36 -9.37 -7.34 -6.15
CA PRO A 36 -8.11 -8.07 -6.07
C PRO A 36 -8.27 -9.23 -5.08
N THR A 37 -7.80 -10.42 -5.45
CA THR A 37 -7.67 -11.55 -4.51
C THR A 37 -6.49 -11.31 -3.57
N ASN A 38 -6.67 -11.63 -2.29
CA ASN A 38 -5.58 -11.58 -1.31
C ASN A 38 -5.15 -13.00 -0.95
N ASP A 39 -4.08 -13.46 -1.58
CA ASP A 39 -3.54 -14.82 -1.42
C ASP A 39 -2.36 -14.88 -0.43
N PHE A 40 -2.09 -13.78 0.29
CA PHE A 40 -1.06 -13.70 1.32
C PHE A 40 -1.55 -14.27 2.64
N LYS A 41 -0.60 -14.71 3.47
CA LYS A 41 -0.84 -15.16 4.85
C LYS A 41 0.07 -14.42 5.82
N VAL A 42 -0.42 -14.23 7.04
CA VAL A 42 0.41 -13.71 8.14
C VAL A 42 1.60 -14.63 8.36
N GLY A 43 2.80 -14.04 8.50
CA GLY A 43 4.07 -14.75 8.64
C GLY A 43 4.85 -14.90 7.32
N MET A 44 4.19 -14.74 6.16
CA MET A 44 4.87 -14.80 4.87
C MET A 44 5.90 -13.67 4.70
N LYS A 45 7.00 -13.97 4.01
CA LYS A 45 8.05 -12.98 3.69
C LYS A 45 7.96 -12.46 2.25
N VAL A 46 8.25 -11.17 2.10
CA VAL A 46 8.24 -10.42 0.84
C VAL A 46 9.45 -9.49 0.75
N GLU A 47 9.80 -9.07 -0.46
CA GLU A 47 10.70 -7.95 -0.73
C GLU A 47 9.88 -6.67 -0.86
N THR A 48 10.36 -5.56 -0.30
CA THR A 48 9.68 -4.26 -0.42
C THR A 48 10.62 -3.09 -0.15
N TYR A 49 10.31 -1.91 -0.71
CA TYR A 49 11.05 -0.69 -0.41
C TYR A 49 10.82 -0.23 1.02
N ASP A 50 11.87 0.24 1.73
CA ASP A 50 11.70 0.92 3.03
C ASP A 50 10.98 2.26 2.79
N PRO A 51 9.79 2.50 3.38
CA PRO A 51 9.08 3.78 3.20
C PRO A 51 9.87 5.00 3.68
N ARG A 52 10.89 4.81 4.53
CA ARG A 52 11.78 5.86 5.04
C ARG A 52 13.05 6.01 4.20
N ASN A 53 13.33 5.05 3.31
CA ASN A 53 14.41 5.11 2.34
C ASN A 53 14.03 4.34 1.07
N SER A 54 13.42 5.06 0.11
CA SER A 54 12.85 4.47 -1.10
C SER A 54 13.86 3.83 -2.06
N THR A 55 15.18 3.96 -1.81
CA THR A 55 16.21 3.27 -2.59
C THR A 55 16.55 1.88 -2.02
N SER A 56 16.14 1.57 -0.79
CA SER A 56 16.49 0.34 -0.10
C SER A 56 15.39 -0.71 -0.25
N VAL A 57 15.66 -1.77 -1.01
CA VAL A 57 14.82 -2.98 -1.00
C VAL A 57 15.21 -3.85 0.19
N CYS A 58 14.22 -4.12 1.05
CA CYS A 58 14.38 -4.83 2.31
C CYS A 58 13.51 -6.10 2.33
N ILE A 59 13.83 -7.03 3.23
CA ILE A 59 12.94 -8.13 3.59
C ILE A 59 11.89 -7.61 4.56
N ALA A 60 10.63 -7.97 4.31
CA ALA A 60 9.52 -7.71 5.21
C ALA A 60 8.69 -8.95 5.47
N THR A 61 8.04 -8.98 6.63
CA THR A 61 7.09 -10.02 7.03
C THR A 61 5.67 -9.46 7.04
N VAL A 62 4.71 -10.23 6.52
CA VAL A 62 3.28 -9.94 6.60
C VAL A 62 2.81 -10.12 8.03
N MET A 63 2.53 -9.02 8.73
CA MET A 63 2.10 -9.02 10.13
C MET A 63 0.59 -9.07 10.29
N GLY A 64 -0.17 -8.72 9.25
CA GLY A 64 -1.63 -8.67 9.29
C GLY A 64 -2.22 -8.47 7.90
N LEU A 65 -3.48 -8.85 7.76
CA LEU A 65 -4.28 -8.73 6.54
C LEU A 65 -5.55 -7.96 6.88
N MET A 66 -5.98 -7.08 5.99
CA MET A 66 -7.24 -6.38 6.12
C MET A 66 -7.79 -6.07 4.73
N GLY A 67 -8.78 -6.85 4.31
CA GLY A 67 -9.24 -6.87 2.94
C GLY A 67 -8.10 -7.09 1.94
N ALA A 68 -7.96 -6.18 0.97
CA ALA A 68 -6.89 -6.20 -0.02
C ALA A 68 -5.56 -5.55 0.43
N ARG A 69 -5.40 -5.25 1.73
CA ARG A 69 -4.21 -4.58 2.28
C ARG A 69 -3.40 -5.50 3.19
N LEU A 70 -2.09 -5.39 3.10
CA LEU A 70 -1.09 -6.10 3.87
C LEU A 70 -0.43 -5.13 4.85
N ARG A 71 -0.38 -5.49 6.13
CA ARG A 71 0.46 -4.83 7.13
C ARG A 71 1.83 -5.50 7.10
N LEU A 72 2.87 -4.74 6.77
CA LEU A 72 4.24 -5.21 6.61
C LEU A 72 5.13 -4.65 7.71
N ARG A 73 6.07 -5.48 8.18
CA ARG A 73 7.16 -5.08 9.06
C ARG A 73 8.48 -5.43 8.40
N LEU A 74 9.42 -4.49 8.33
CA LEU A 74 10.77 -4.78 7.84
C LEU A 74 11.51 -5.65 8.86
N ASP A 75 12.04 -6.77 8.42
CA ASP A 75 12.75 -7.72 9.28
C ASP A 75 14.00 -7.07 9.89
N GLY A 76 14.15 -7.16 11.21
CA GLY A 76 15.25 -6.53 11.95
C GLY A 76 14.97 -5.09 12.39
N SER A 77 13.77 -4.57 12.08
CA SER A 77 13.23 -3.33 12.66
C SER A 77 12.21 -3.61 13.77
N ASP A 78 11.28 -2.69 14.04
CA ASP A 78 10.28 -2.80 15.10
C ASP A 78 8.86 -2.55 14.62
N SER A 79 7.92 -2.70 15.56
CA SER A 79 6.49 -2.55 15.30
C SER A 79 6.01 -1.10 15.14
N THR A 80 6.86 -0.12 15.44
CA THR A 80 6.46 1.30 15.42
C THR A 80 6.41 1.85 14.00
N ASN A 81 7.10 1.18 13.07
CA ASN A 81 7.20 1.58 11.65
C ASN A 81 6.54 0.55 10.72
N ASP A 82 5.59 -0.25 11.22
CA ASP A 82 4.77 -1.10 10.36
C ASP A 82 4.01 -0.22 9.36
N PHE A 83 3.92 -0.67 8.11
CA PHE A 83 3.26 0.09 7.05
C PHE A 83 2.33 -0.80 6.25
N TRP A 84 1.42 -0.18 5.51
CA TRP A 84 0.41 -0.89 4.72
C TRP A 84 0.69 -0.78 3.24
N ARG A 85 0.46 -1.87 2.51
CA ARG A 85 0.49 -1.92 1.04
C ARG A 85 -0.69 -2.72 0.51
N LEU A 86 -1.16 -2.36 -0.67
CA LEU A 86 -2.14 -3.16 -1.40
C LEU A 86 -1.46 -4.42 -1.96
N VAL A 87 -2.21 -5.50 -2.09
CA VAL A 87 -1.74 -6.77 -2.70
C VAL A 87 -1.28 -6.63 -4.16
N ASP A 88 -1.73 -5.57 -4.84
CA ASP A 88 -1.37 -5.26 -6.22
C ASP A 88 -0.31 -4.14 -6.33
N SER A 89 0.29 -3.74 -5.21
CA SER A 89 1.32 -2.69 -5.19
C SER A 89 2.60 -3.19 -5.84
N SER A 90 3.21 -2.36 -6.70
CA SER A 90 4.53 -2.65 -7.26
C SER A 90 5.67 -2.54 -6.24
N ASP A 91 5.38 -1.98 -5.05
CA ASP A 91 6.33 -1.88 -3.94
C ASP A 91 6.57 -3.21 -3.25
N ILE A 92 5.74 -4.24 -3.49
CA ILE A 92 5.90 -5.58 -2.91
C ILE A 92 6.30 -6.58 -3.99
N GLN A 93 7.29 -7.41 -3.71
CA GLN A 93 7.88 -8.32 -4.68
C GLN A 93 8.14 -9.70 -4.05
N PRO A 94 8.12 -10.78 -4.86
CA PRO A 94 8.56 -12.09 -4.42
C PRO A 94 10.04 -12.04 -4.00
N ILE A 95 10.41 -12.81 -2.98
CA ILE A 95 11.81 -12.98 -2.59
C ILE A 95 12.63 -13.47 -3.79
N GLY A 96 13.78 -12.83 -4.00
CA GLY A 96 14.68 -13.06 -5.10
C GLY A 96 14.53 -12.11 -6.28
N THR A 97 13.64 -11.12 -6.21
CA THR A 97 13.46 -10.17 -7.32
C THR A 97 14.63 -9.19 -7.37
N CYS A 98 15.05 -8.67 -6.23
CA CYS A 98 16.21 -7.79 -6.08
C CYS A 98 17.51 -8.44 -6.57
N GLU A 99 17.78 -9.70 -6.21
CA GLU A 99 18.97 -10.41 -6.72
C GLU A 99 18.90 -10.60 -8.24
N LYS A 100 17.72 -10.91 -8.80
CA LYS A 100 17.52 -11.10 -10.25
C LYS A 100 17.74 -9.81 -11.04
N SER A 101 17.52 -8.63 -10.46
CA SER A 101 17.85 -7.34 -11.09
C SER A 101 19.34 -6.99 -11.00
N GLY A 102 20.14 -7.79 -10.28
CA GLY A 102 21.55 -7.52 -10.02
C GLY A 102 21.78 -6.62 -8.80
N ASP A 103 20.73 -6.36 -8.02
CA ASP A 103 20.80 -5.55 -6.80
C ASP A 103 20.98 -6.41 -5.55
N LEU A 104 21.28 -5.76 -4.43
CA LEU A 104 21.46 -6.41 -3.14
C LEU A 104 20.42 -5.90 -2.13
N LEU A 105 19.84 -6.85 -1.39
CA LEU A 105 18.95 -6.54 -0.27
C LEU A 105 19.69 -5.71 0.78
N GLN A 106 19.05 -4.63 1.19
CA GLN A 106 19.58 -3.69 2.16
C GLN A 106 18.96 -3.93 3.55
N PRO A 107 19.72 -3.70 4.64
CA PRO A 107 19.12 -3.60 5.95
C PRO A 107 18.13 -2.41 5.97
N PRO A 108 17.02 -2.51 6.72
CA PRO A 108 16.11 -1.37 6.86
C PRO A 108 16.80 -0.19 7.56
N LEU A 109 16.32 1.04 7.33
CA LEU A 109 16.92 2.25 7.93
C LEU A 109 16.94 2.17 9.47
N GLY A 110 15.95 1.52 10.06
CA GLY A 110 15.84 1.25 11.50
C GLY A 110 16.36 -0.12 11.94
N PHE A 111 17.36 -0.70 11.24
CA PHE A 111 17.94 -1.98 11.60
C PHE A 111 18.57 -1.92 13.00
N ARG A 112 18.10 -2.79 13.90
CA ARG A 112 18.43 -2.73 15.34
C ARG A 112 19.73 -3.44 15.71
N MET A 113 20.45 -3.97 14.72
CA MET A 113 21.73 -4.65 14.92
C MET A 113 22.84 -3.94 14.15
N ASN A 114 24.08 -4.34 14.41
CA ASN A 114 25.23 -3.79 13.69
C ASN A 114 25.15 -4.16 12.20
N ALA A 115 25.52 -3.24 11.31
CA ALA A 115 25.50 -3.46 9.86
C ALA A 115 26.28 -4.72 9.43
N SER A 116 27.38 -5.04 10.13
CA SER A 116 28.18 -6.24 9.88
C SER A 116 27.43 -7.57 10.12
N SER A 117 26.36 -7.56 10.92
CA SER A 117 25.53 -8.74 11.16
C SER A 117 24.49 -9.00 10.08
N TRP A 118 24.26 -8.04 9.15
CA TRP A 118 23.22 -8.12 8.14
C TRP A 118 23.25 -9.42 7.30
N PRO A 119 24.41 -9.90 6.79
CA PRO A 119 24.44 -11.14 6.00
C PRO A 119 24.00 -12.38 6.79
N VAL A 120 24.44 -12.47 8.06
CA VAL A 120 24.06 -13.59 8.95
C VAL A 120 22.59 -13.47 9.36
N PHE A 121 22.12 -12.25 9.60
CA PHE A 121 20.72 -11.96 9.89
C PHE A 121 19.82 -12.41 8.75
N LEU A 122 20.12 -12.01 7.50
CA LEU A 122 19.38 -12.43 6.31
C LEU A 122 19.31 -13.95 6.17
N LEU A 123 20.44 -14.64 6.30
CA LEU A 123 20.49 -16.10 6.21
C LEU A 123 19.56 -16.75 7.23
N ARG A 124 19.61 -16.31 8.49
CA ARG A 124 18.77 -16.86 9.57
C ARG A 124 17.30 -16.54 9.35
N THR A 125 17.01 -15.33 8.91
CA THR A 125 15.64 -14.85 8.65
C THR A 125 14.99 -15.64 7.52
N LEU A 126 15.71 -15.92 6.43
CA LEU A 126 15.14 -16.63 5.27
C LEU A 126 15.19 -18.16 5.41
N SER A 127 16.11 -18.69 6.21
CA SER A 127 16.24 -20.14 6.42
C SER A 127 15.00 -20.74 7.09
N GLY A 128 14.22 -21.52 6.34
CA GLY A 128 13.01 -22.17 6.83
C GLY A 128 11.80 -21.24 6.96
N ALA A 129 11.90 -20.01 6.46
CA ALA A 129 10.77 -19.09 6.45
C ALA A 129 9.74 -19.46 5.39
N GLU A 130 8.47 -19.20 5.69
CA GLU A 130 7.41 -19.24 4.69
C GLU A 130 7.51 -18.01 3.79
N ILE A 131 7.80 -18.23 2.51
CA ILE A 131 7.93 -17.17 1.52
C ILE A 131 6.59 -17.00 0.79
N ALA A 132 6.14 -15.76 0.59
CA ALA A 132 4.95 -15.53 -0.22
C ALA A 132 5.16 -16.09 -1.63
N PRO A 133 4.26 -16.95 -2.14
CA PRO A 133 4.42 -17.53 -3.47
C PRO A 133 4.29 -16.44 -4.52
N ALA A 134 5.04 -16.56 -5.62
CA ALA A 134 5.01 -15.55 -6.68
C ALA A 134 3.61 -15.33 -7.28
N SER A 135 2.73 -16.34 -7.21
CA SER A 135 1.33 -16.26 -7.63
C SER A 135 0.47 -15.31 -6.78
N ALA A 136 0.90 -14.98 -5.55
CA ALA A 136 0.20 -14.02 -4.70
C ALA A 136 0.44 -12.56 -5.15
N PHE A 137 1.47 -12.31 -5.95
CA PHE A 137 1.84 -10.97 -6.42
C PHE A 137 1.24 -10.68 -7.81
N LYS A 138 0.88 -9.42 -8.05
CA LYS A 138 0.44 -8.92 -9.36
C LYS A 138 1.60 -8.13 -9.97
N LYS A 139 2.15 -8.52 -11.13
CA LYS A 139 3.37 -7.91 -11.71
C LYS A 139 3.08 -6.81 -12.73
N VAL A 140 3.75 -5.66 -12.57
CA VAL A 140 3.97 -4.64 -13.62
C VAL A 140 4.72 -5.24 -14.81
N GLY A 141 4.03 -5.45 -15.92
CA GLY A 141 4.69 -5.92 -17.14
C GLY A 141 5.55 -4.82 -17.74
N LEU A 142 6.85 -5.10 -17.86
CA LEU A 142 7.82 -4.31 -18.61
C LEU A 142 7.25 -3.97 -20.00
N ILE A 143 7.16 -2.68 -20.32
CA ILE A 143 6.93 -2.25 -21.70
C ILE A 143 8.26 -2.52 -22.40
N GLY A 144 8.32 -3.60 -23.19
CA GLY A 144 9.50 -3.90 -23.99
C GLY A 144 9.75 -2.77 -24.98
N THR A 145 10.90 -2.10 -24.85
CA THR A 145 11.49 -1.37 -25.96
C THR A 145 11.85 -2.40 -27.03
N LYS A 146 11.13 -2.38 -28.15
CA LYS A 146 11.55 -3.11 -29.35
C LYS A 146 12.92 -2.58 -29.79
N GLY A 147 13.90 -3.49 -29.96
CA GLY A 147 15.03 -3.25 -30.85
C GLY A 147 16.37 -3.78 -30.39
N GLY A 148 16.80 -4.91 -30.97
CA GLY A 148 18.19 -5.09 -31.39
C GLY A 148 19.05 -6.08 -30.58
N GLY A 149 19.46 -7.17 -31.24
CA GLY A 149 20.76 -7.79 -31.02
C GLY A 149 20.77 -9.04 -30.15
N ILE A 150 20.68 -10.20 -30.81
CA ILE A 150 21.41 -11.39 -30.36
C ILE A 150 22.90 -11.06 -30.39
N ASP A 151 23.64 -11.40 -29.32
CA ASP A 151 25.02 -11.86 -29.44
C ASP A 151 25.43 -12.61 -28.17
N THR A 152 25.67 -13.89 -28.38
CA THR A 152 26.46 -14.80 -27.55
C THR A 152 27.88 -14.25 -27.32
N LEU A 153 28.36 -14.22 -26.07
CA LEU A 153 29.67 -14.74 -25.64
C LEU A 153 29.93 -14.37 -24.17
N ALA A 154 30.26 -15.37 -23.34
CA ALA A 154 31.41 -15.33 -22.43
C ALA A 154 31.49 -16.64 -21.65
N HIS A 155 32.26 -17.58 -22.20
CA HIS A 155 32.91 -18.63 -21.44
C HIS A 155 34.24 -18.08 -20.91
N SER A 156 34.59 -18.47 -19.67
CA SER A 156 35.94 -18.53 -19.12
C SER A 156 36.66 -17.20 -18.77
N THR A 157 36.93 -17.01 -17.47
CA THR A 157 38.28 -17.21 -16.92
C THR A 157 38.26 -17.19 -15.39
N ARG A 158 38.81 -18.24 -14.78
CA ARG A 158 39.27 -18.24 -13.38
C ARG A 158 40.59 -17.47 -13.30
N SER A 159 40.79 -16.63 -12.28
CA SER A 159 41.90 -16.74 -11.31
C SER A 159 42.08 -15.52 -10.39
N ILE A 160 41.97 -15.80 -9.08
CA ILE A 160 42.81 -15.33 -7.95
C ILE A 160 42.68 -13.86 -7.50
N ILE A 161 41.97 -13.64 -6.37
CA ILE A 161 42.57 -13.14 -5.11
C ILE A 161 41.98 -13.93 -3.93
N ARG A 162 42.87 -14.56 -3.17
CA ARG A 162 42.65 -15.33 -1.95
C ARG A 162 42.81 -14.38 -0.76
N LEU A 163 41.76 -14.10 0.01
CA LEU A 163 41.88 -13.65 1.41
C LEU A 163 40.57 -13.85 2.20
N LYS A 164 40.71 -14.66 3.27
CA LYS A 164 39.79 -14.94 4.39
C LYS A 164 38.55 -15.80 4.10
N PHE A 165 38.77 -17.10 4.28
CA PHE A 165 37.78 -18.14 4.56
C PHE A 165 36.88 -17.74 5.75
N TYR A 166 35.62 -18.21 5.74
CA TYR A 166 34.48 -17.96 6.66
C TYR A 166 33.32 -17.07 6.17
N THR A 167 33.32 -16.54 4.94
CA THR A 167 32.18 -15.76 4.40
C THR A 167 31.53 -16.32 3.13
N LEU A 168 32.13 -17.32 2.46
CA LEU A 168 31.63 -17.83 1.17
C LEU A 168 30.42 -18.80 1.27
N ASP A 169 30.24 -19.50 2.40
CA ASP A 169 29.18 -20.50 2.54
C ASP A 169 27.78 -19.86 2.73
N ILE A 170 27.73 -18.71 3.40
CA ILE A 170 26.49 -17.96 3.64
C ILE A 170 25.92 -17.40 2.33
N TRP A 171 26.77 -16.77 1.51
CA TRP A 171 26.37 -16.23 0.22
C TRP A 171 25.97 -17.33 -0.76
N PHE A 172 26.68 -18.48 -0.78
CA PHE A 172 26.28 -19.63 -1.59
C PHE A 172 24.91 -20.20 -1.19
N ARG A 173 24.60 -20.28 0.11
CA ARG A 173 23.31 -20.81 0.58
C ARG A 173 22.14 -19.86 0.33
N ILE A 174 22.35 -18.55 0.44
CA ILE A 174 21.35 -17.53 0.06
C ILE A 174 21.12 -17.59 -1.46
N TYR A 175 22.20 -17.62 -2.25
CA TYR A 175 22.18 -17.68 -3.72
C TYR A 175 21.42 -18.91 -4.26
N TYR A 176 21.62 -20.10 -3.68
CA TYR A 176 20.91 -21.31 -4.12
C TYR A 176 19.43 -21.36 -3.67
N PHE A 177 19.08 -20.73 -2.55
CA PHE A 177 17.69 -20.64 -2.07
C PHE A 177 16.83 -19.78 -3.01
N ILE A 178 17.39 -18.66 -3.49
CA ILE A 178 16.68 -17.71 -4.35
C ILE A 178 16.53 -18.23 -5.80
N LYS A 179 17.51 -19.00 -6.30
CA LYS A 179 17.54 -19.43 -7.71
C LYS A 179 16.43 -20.38 -8.17
N ASN A 180 15.67 -21.02 -7.27
CA ASN A 180 14.70 -22.05 -7.65
C ASN A 180 13.22 -21.60 -7.72
N VAL A 181 12.95 -20.28 -7.69
CA VAL A 181 11.58 -19.76 -7.81
C VAL A 181 11.25 -19.47 -9.28
N LEU A 182 10.58 -20.43 -9.93
CA LEU A 182 9.92 -20.26 -11.24
C LEU A 182 8.67 -19.39 -11.06
N VAL A 183 8.48 -18.39 -11.94
CA VAL A 183 7.32 -17.49 -11.90
C VAL A 183 6.60 -17.51 -13.25
N ILE A 184 5.30 -17.81 -13.18
CA ILE A 184 4.32 -17.72 -14.27
C ILE A 184 3.62 -16.36 -14.16
N GLN A 185 3.38 -15.71 -15.31
CA GLN A 185 2.98 -14.30 -15.45
C GLN A 185 1.55 -14.00 -14.98
N TYR A 186 1.33 -12.99 -14.14
CA TYR A 186 -0.02 -12.43 -13.85
C TYR A 186 -0.04 -10.91 -13.53
N GLU A 187 -1.18 -10.30 -13.88
CA GLU A 187 -1.69 -8.90 -13.93
C GLU A 187 -0.86 -7.70 -13.42
N LYS A 188 -0.94 -6.57 -14.14
CA LYS A 188 -0.21 -5.32 -13.87
C LYS A 188 -0.92 -4.41 -12.86
N GLU A 189 -0.14 -3.73 -12.00
CA GLU A 189 -0.64 -2.64 -11.16
C GLU A 189 -1.50 -1.66 -11.98
N PRO A 190 -2.63 -1.13 -11.44
CA PRO A 190 -3.48 -0.21 -12.16
C PRO A 190 -2.69 0.99 -12.71
N LEU A 191 -2.98 1.33 -13.97
CA LEU A 191 -2.36 2.46 -14.65
C LEU A 191 -2.78 3.77 -13.96
N LYS A 192 -1.82 4.68 -13.81
CA LYS A 192 -2.08 6.05 -13.40
C LYS A 192 -3.06 6.69 -14.40
N PRO A 193 -4.17 7.33 -13.96
CA PRO A 193 -5.02 8.10 -14.87
C PRO A 193 -4.21 9.21 -15.55
N SER A 194 -4.51 9.56 -16.80
CA SER A 194 -3.67 10.47 -17.59
C SER A 194 -3.62 11.91 -17.03
N GLN A 195 -4.63 12.31 -16.26
CA GLN A 195 -4.74 13.62 -15.66
C GLN A 195 -5.64 13.57 -14.41
N ASN A 196 -5.58 14.63 -13.60
CA ASN A 196 -6.44 14.78 -12.44
C ASN A 196 -7.88 15.13 -12.84
N HIS A 197 -8.82 14.26 -12.46
CA HIS A 197 -10.25 14.41 -12.76
C HIS A 197 -11.12 14.69 -11.52
N PHE A 198 -10.51 14.81 -10.35
CA PHE A 198 -11.23 15.14 -9.13
C PHE A 198 -11.80 16.56 -9.18
N LYS A 199 -12.94 16.75 -8.53
CA LYS A 199 -13.57 18.06 -8.33
C LYS A 199 -13.84 18.26 -6.84
N VAL A 200 -13.83 19.51 -6.43
CA VAL A 200 -14.21 19.91 -5.05
C VAL A 200 -15.61 19.36 -4.74
N ALA A 201 -15.81 18.97 -3.49
CA ALA A 201 -17.01 18.35 -2.94
C ALA A 201 -17.31 16.91 -3.40
N MET A 202 -16.48 16.30 -4.26
CA MET A 202 -16.61 14.87 -4.54
C MET A 202 -16.27 14.03 -3.29
N LYS A 203 -17.06 13.00 -3.04
CA LYS A 203 -16.85 12.05 -1.94
C LYS A 203 -16.08 10.81 -2.38
N LEU A 204 -15.25 10.29 -1.48
CA LEU A 204 -14.37 9.14 -1.69
C LEU A 204 -14.07 8.43 -0.36
N GLU A 205 -13.36 7.31 -0.44
CA GLU A 205 -12.80 6.61 0.72
C GLU A 205 -11.29 6.87 0.78
N ALA A 206 -10.74 7.20 1.95
CA ALA A 206 -9.32 7.53 2.10
C ALA A 206 -8.69 6.90 3.35
N VAL A 207 -7.41 6.52 3.26
CA VAL A 207 -6.62 6.07 4.41
C VAL A 207 -6.33 7.25 5.35
N ASP A 208 -6.56 7.07 6.64
CA ASP A 208 -6.05 7.99 7.67
C ASP A 208 -4.52 7.80 7.82
N ARG A 209 -3.74 8.81 7.46
CA ARG A 209 -2.27 8.74 7.54
C ARG A 209 -1.75 8.63 8.98
N LYS A 210 -2.52 9.07 9.98
CA LYS A 210 -2.15 8.95 11.39
C LYS A 210 -2.49 7.56 11.94
N ASN A 211 -3.51 6.93 11.38
CA ASN A 211 -3.92 5.57 11.71
C ASN A 211 -4.08 4.75 10.42
N PRO A 212 -2.98 4.28 9.79
CA PRO A 212 -3.03 3.69 8.44
C PRO A 212 -3.88 2.42 8.30
N CYS A 213 -4.29 1.81 9.42
CA CYS A 213 -5.28 0.73 9.45
C CYS A 213 -6.73 1.20 9.25
N LEU A 214 -7.00 2.49 9.22
CA LEU A 214 -8.35 3.03 9.03
C LEU A 214 -8.52 3.55 7.61
N ILE A 215 -9.66 3.21 7.00
CA ILE A 215 -10.18 3.88 5.82
C ILE A 215 -11.49 4.55 6.24
N CYS A 216 -11.65 5.80 5.84
CA CYS A 216 -12.75 6.65 6.28
C CYS A 216 -13.42 7.35 5.08
N PRO A 217 -14.70 7.72 5.19
CA PRO A 217 -15.38 8.67 4.33
C PRO A 217 -14.63 10.00 4.30
N ALA A 218 -14.38 10.48 3.09
CA ALA A 218 -13.66 11.71 2.85
C ALA A 218 -14.30 12.51 1.71
N THR A 219 -14.04 13.82 1.74
CA THR A 219 -14.47 14.78 0.73
C THR A 219 -13.25 15.50 0.16
N VAL A 220 -13.24 15.70 -1.16
CA VAL A 220 -12.23 16.55 -1.83
C VAL A 220 -12.50 18.01 -1.45
N GLY A 221 -11.67 18.58 -0.58
CA GLY A 221 -11.79 19.97 -0.13
C GLY A 221 -11.22 20.97 -1.14
N GLN A 222 -10.15 20.60 -1.84
CA GLN A 222 -9.50 21.45 -2.83
C GLN A 222 -8.75 20.60 -3.88
N VAL A 223 -8.54 21.16 -5.07
CA VAL A 223 -7.74 20.56 -6.16
C VAL A 223 -6.71 21.59 -6.62
N ARG A 224 -5.44 21.19 -6.76
CA ARG A 224 -4.32 22.02 -7.24
C ARG A 224 -3.41 21.20 -8.15
N GLY A 225 -3.54 21.37 -9.46
CA GLY A 225 -2.76 20.60 -10.43
C GLY A 225 -2.95 19.09 -10.21
N ASP A 226 -1.85 18.39 -9.94
CA ASP A 226 -1.84 16.95 -9.68
C ASP A 226 -2.17 16.58 -8.22
N GLU A 227 -2.41 17.55 -7.35
CA GLU A 227 -2.73 17.31 -5.95
C GLU A 227 -4.22 17.53 -5.63
N VAL A 228 -4.72 16.71 -4.71
CA VAL A 228 -6.06 16.78 -4.13
C VAL A 228 -5.95 16.88 -2.62
N PHE A 229 -6.76 17.76 -2.03
CA PHE A 229 -6.85 17.94 -0.59
C PHE A 229 -7.98 17.07 -0.05
N ILE A 230 -7.63 16.09 0.78
CA ILE A 230 -8.54 15.12 1.37
C ILE A 230 -8.97 15.62 2.75
N MET A 231 -10.27 15.83 2.94
CA MET A 231 -10.87 16.17 4.21
C MET A 231 -11.68 15.00 4.75
N PHE A 232 -11.52 14.67 6.02
CA PHE A 232 -12.27 13.57 6.63
C PHE A 232 -13.63 14.02 7.17
N ASP A 233 -14.70 13.38 6.71
CA ASP A 233 -16.06 13.79 7.03
C ASP A 233 -16.32 13.67 8.54
N GLY A 234 -16.84 14.74 9.16
CA GLY A 234 -17.12 14.78 10.59
C GLY A 234 -15.93 15.08 11.51
N TRP A 235 -14.77 15.45 10.94
CA TRP A 235 -13.55 15.81 11.65
C TRP A 235 -13.12 17.26 11.40
N ARG A 236 -12.50 17.90 12.40
CA ARG A 236 -12.09 19.32 12.37
C ARG A 236 -10.75 19.56 11.66
N GLY A 237 -10.48 18.82 10.59
CA GLY A 237 -9.31 19.00 9.73
C GLY A 237 -7.97 18.52 10.30
N ALA A 238 -7.92 17.99 11.52
CA ALA A 238 -6.68 17.52 12.14
C ALA A 238 -6.05 16.30 11.44
N PHE A 239 -6.81 15.63 10.56
CA PHE A 239 -6.38 14.43 9.82
C PHE A 239 -6.25 14.69 8.32
N ASP A 240 -6.62 15.89 7.87
CA ASP A 240 -6.66 16.24 6.45
C ASP A 240 -5.25 16.30 5.86
N TYR A 241 -5.13 16.00 4.57
CA TYR A 241 -3.85 16.03 3.89
C TYR A 241 -3.96 16.30 2.40
N TRP A 242 -2.87 16.80 1.83
CA TRP A 242 -2.64 16.79 0.39
C TRP A 242 -2.05 15.44 -0.05
N CYS A 243 -2.56 14.93 -1.17
CA CYS A 243 -1.95 13.81 -1.87
C CYS A 243 -2.05 14.01 -3.38
N GLU A 244 -1.20 13.31 -4.11
CA GLU A 244 -1.34 13.22 -5.56
C GLU A 244 -2.64 12.50 -5.93
N TYR A 245 -3.27 12.89 -7.03
CA TYR A 245 -4.54 12.29 -7.49
C TYR A 245 -4.44 10.79 -7.80
N TYR A 246 -3.22 10.29 -8.03
CA TYR A 246 -2.94 8.89 -8.33
C TYR A 246 -2.43 8.11 -7.11
N SER A 247 -2.55 8.68 -5.91
CA SER A 247 -2.26 8.02 -4.64
C SER A 247 -2.98 6.67 -4.55
N ARG A 248 -2.27 5.66 -4.04
CA ARG A 248 -2.82 4.32 -3.79
C ARG A 248 -3.63 4.24 -2.48
N ASP A 249 -3.67 5.34 -1.71
CA ASP A 249 -4.35 5.46 -0.41
C ASP A 249 -5.69 6.20 -0.49
N ILE A 250 -6.17 6.50 -1.70
CA ILE A 250 -7.52 7.00 -1.97
C ILE A 250 -8.26 6.02 -2.88
N PHE A 251 -9.57 5.86 -2.63
CA PHE A 251 -10.39 4.83 -3.24
C PHE A 251 -11.77 5.36 -3.64
N PRO A 252 -12.38 4.82 -4.71
CA PRO A 252 -13.76 5.13 -5.03
C PRO A 252 -14.69 4.63 -3.91
N ILE A 253 -15.85 5.28 -3.79
CA ILE A 253 -16.90 4.83 -2.87
C ILE A 253 -17.27 3.37 -3.14
N GLY A 254 -17.37 2.58 -2.07
CA GLY A 254 -17.68 1.15 -2.12
C GLY A 254 -16.45 0.25 -2.20
N TRP A 255 -15.23 0.80 -2.25
CA TRP A 255 -14.01 -0.01 -2.31
C TRP A 255 -13.81 -0.86 -1.06
N CYS A 256 -14.06 -0.32 0.13
CA CYS A 256 -14.01 -1.08 1.38
C CYS A 256 -14.98 -2.27 1.36
N HIS A 257 -16.23 -2.05 0.94
CA HIS A 257 -17.21 -3.13 0.78
C HIS A 257 -16.78 -4.16 -0.26
N LEU A 258 -16.21 -3.69 -1.39
CA LEU A 258 -15.70 -4.54 -2.46
C LEU A 258 -14.45 -5.34 -2.05
N THR A 259 -13.75 -5.00 -0.98
CA THR A 259 -12.51 -5.68 -0.61
C THR A 259 -12.58 -6.31 0.78
N ASP A 260 -13.77 -6.36 1.39
CA ASP A 260 -13.98 -6.83 2.75
C ASP A 260 -13.12 -6.08 3.79
N HIS A 261 -12.88 -4.79 3.53
CA HIS A 261 -12.22 -3.86 4.45
C HIS A 261 -13.27 -3.12 5.28
N SER A 262 -12.98 -2.91 6.56
CA SER A 262 -13.86 -2.11 7.43
C SER A 262 -13.77 -0.63 7.09
N LEU A 263 -14.90 0.00 6.75
CA LEU A 263 -15.03 1.44 6.56
C LEU A 263 -15.48 2.07 7.88
N GLN A 264 -14.80 3.13 8.31
CA GLN A 264 -15.21 3.88 9.50
C GLN A 264 -16.42 4.78 9.17
N PRO A 265 -17.34 5.03 10.11
CA PRO A 265 -18.35 6.08 9.91
C PRO A 265 -17.70 7.48 9.96
N PRO A 266 -18.38 8.54 9.45
CA PRO A 266 -17.97 9.92 9.67
C PRO A 266 -17.81 10.23 11.18
N GLY A 267 -16.89 11.15 11.49
CA GLY A 267 -16.68 11.60 12.87
C GLY A 267 -17.92 12.28 13.46
N THR A 268 -18.10 12.20 14.77
CA THR A 268 -19.19 12.90 15.49
C THR A 268 -18.80 14.31 15.93
N SER A 269 -17.63 14.81 15.53
CA SER A 269 -17.03 16.04 16.08
C SER A 269 -17.40 17.33 15.33
N CYS A 270 -18.10 17.20 14.19
CA CYS A 270 -18.69 18.28 13.42
C CYS A 270 -20.17 17.99 13.20
N GLU A 271 -21.03 18.87 13.73
CA GLU A 271 -22.40 19.03 13.24
C GLU A 271 -22.35 19.29 11.73
N TYR A 272 -23.25 18.67 10.97
CA TYR A 272 -23.25 18.60 9.50
C TYR A 272 -22.95 19.96 8.86
N ILE A 273 -21.78 20.09 8.21
CA ILE A 273 -21.42 21.27 7.44
C ILE A 273 -21.85 21.03 6.00
N CYS A 274 -23.01 21.56 5.61
CA CYS A 274 -23.39 21.67 4.21
C CYS A 274 -22.59 22.82 3.58
N PHE A 275 -21.79 22.52 2.55
CA PHE A 275 -21.17 23.54 1.72
C PHE A 275 -22.15 23.89 0.59
N PRO A 276 -22.61 25.15 0.48
CA PRO A 276 -23.37 25.57 -0.70
C PRO A 276 -22.48 25.57 -1.94
N LEU A 277 -23.03 25.18 -3.08
CA LEU A 277 -22.35 25.10 -4.38
C LEU A 277 -21.88 26.45 -4.93
N ASP A 278 -22.21 27.57 -4.27
CA ASP A 278 -21.97 28.94 -4.72
C ASP A 278 -20.79 29.64 -4.04
N GLY A 279 -20.05 28.96 -3.16
CA GLY A 279 -18.85 29.53 -2.53
C GLY A 279 -19.14 30.53 -1.39
N THR A 280 -20.38 30.62 -0.91
CA THR A 280 -20.71 31.41 0.29
C THR A 280 -20.31 30.64 1.56
N LYS A 281 -20.01 31.37 2.66
CA LYS A 281 -19.59 30.79 3.95
C LYS A 281 -20.53 29.66 4.40
N ALA A 282 -19.93 28.58 4.92
CA ALA A 282 -20.63 27.44 5.49
C ALA A 282 -21.64 27.88 6.56
N SER A 283 -22.88 27.39 6.43
CA SER A 283 -23.95 27.58 7.41
C SER A 283 -24.04 26.36 8.32
N ILE A 284 -23.98 26.57 9.63
CA ILE A 284 -24.15 25.52 10.64
C ILE A 284 -25.65 25.26 10.81
N PHE A 285 -26.12 24.05 10.52
CA PHE A 285 -27.45 23.61 10.92
C PHE A 285 -27.34 22.89 12.26
N LEU A 286 -27.81 23.55 13.33
CA LEU A 286 -28.06 22.90 14.62
C LEU A 286 -29.30 22.02 14.46
N SER A 287 -29.15 20.70 14.43
CA SER A 287 -30.28 19.83 14.76
C SER A 287 -30.44 19.87 16.27
N GLU A 288 -31.46 20.55 16.76
CA GLU A 288 -31.90 20.44 18.16
C GLU A 288 -32.23 18.98 18.46
N VAL A 289 -31.33 18.30 19.16
CA VAL A 289 -31.63 17.03 19.83
C VAL A 289 -32.45 17.36 21.09
N HIS A 290 -33.77 17.39 20.95
CA HIS A 290 -34.67 17.32 22.11
C HIS A 290 -34.72 15.87 22.62
N ALA A 291 -34.33 15.73 23.90
CA ALA A 291 -34.62 14.70 24.92
C ALA A 291 -34.79 13.23 24.51
#